data_AF-A0A3S1DCK8-F1
#
_entry.id   AF-A0A3S1DCK8-F1
#
_cell.length_a   1.000
_cell.length_b   1.000
_cell.length_c   1.000
_cell.angle_alpha   90.00
_cell.angle_beta   90.00
_cell.angle_gamma   90.00
#
_symmetry.space_group_name_H-M   'P 1'
#
loop_
_entity.id
_entity.type
_entity.pdbx_description
1 polymer ?
#
loop_
_entity_poly.entity_id
_entity_poly.type
_entity_poly.pdbx_seq_one_letter_code
_entity_poly.pdbx_strand_id
1 'polypeptide(L)' 'LIIGFIVVGLALWMEVTLSPPLWLHLMLWIPLTLVLCLGALRLIKGVLLTLQYRNKAAEGRLDLGE' A
#
# COMPACT_ATOMS: atom_id res chain seq x y z
N LEU A 1 -4.43 -4.38 -5.65
CA LEU A 1 -4.68 -5.83 -5.81
C LEU A 1 -3.40 -6.66 -5.73
N ILE A 2 -2.38 -6.40 -6.57
CA ILE A 2 -1.13 -7.20 -6.65
C ILE A 2 -0.39 -7.28 -5.30
N ILE A 3 -0.20 -6.14 -4.63
CA ILE A 3 0.49 -6.05 -3.35
C ILE A 3 -0.24 -6.84 -2.25
N GLY A 4 -1.57 -6.72 -2.21
CA GLY A 4 -2.41 -7.47 -1.28
C GLY A 4 -2.41 -8.98 -1.57
N PHE A 5 -2.38 -9.37 -2.85
CA PHE A 5 -2.29 -10.79 -3.25
C PHE A 5 -0.97 -11.42 -2.79
N ILE A 6 0.15 -10.70 -2.93
CA ILE A 6 1.46 -11.17 -2.47
C ILE A 6 1.46 -11.34 -0.94
N VAL A 7 0.88 -10.42 -0.19
CA VAL A 7 0.86 -10.51 1.28
C VAL A 7 -0.12 -11.53 1.81
N VAL A 8 -1.32 -11.64 1.26
CA VAL A 8 -2.28 -12.67 1.66
C VAL A 8 -1.73 -14.06 1.32
N GLY A 9 -1.09 -14.22 0.15
CA GLY A 9 -0.43 -15.47 -0.24
C GLY A 9 0.72 -15.87 0.69
N LEU A 10 1.61 -14.93 1.03
CA LEU A 10 2.71 -15.17 1.98
C LEU A 10 2.21 -15.43 3.40
N ALA A 11 1.16 -14.75 3.82
CA ALA A 11 0.57 -14.92 5.14
C ALA A 11 -0.07 -16.30 5.31
N LEU A 12 -0.90 -16.73 4.35
CA LEU A 12 -1.53 -18.05 4.35
C LEU A 12 -0.47 -19.16 4.30
N TRP A 13 0.59 -18.98 3.50
CA TRP A 13 1.69 -19.93 3.42
C TRP A 13 2.41 -20.09 4.77
N MET A 14 2.65 -18.98 5.47
CA MET A 14 3.28 -18.98 6.79
C MET A 14 2.40 -19.64 7.86
N GLU A 15 1.08 -19.41 7.81
CA GLU A 15 0.11 -19.97 8.76
C GLU A 15 -0.03 -21.49 8.63
N VAL A 16 -0.06 -21.99 7.40
CA VAL A 16 -0.22 -23.43 7.08
C VAL A 16 1.04 -24.24 7.37
N THR A 17 2.24 -23.66 7.17
CA THR A 17 3.50 -24.43 7.24
C THR A 17 4.02 -24.62 8.66
N LEU A 18 3.81 -23.65 9.57
CA LEU A 18 4.60 -23.56 10.80
C LEU A 18 3.84 -23.77 12.11
N SER A 19 2.49 -23.71 12.12
CA SER A 19 1.69 -23.60 13.36
C SER A 19 2.39 -22.73 14.43
N PRO A 20 2.89 -21.52 14.07
CA PRO A 20 3.83 -20.83 14.92
C PRO A 20 3.12 -20.25 16.16
N PRO A 21 3.82 -20.16 17.31
CA PRO A 21 3.29 -19.50 18.50
C PRO A 21 2.85 -18.07 18.17
N LEU A 22 1.68 -17.66 18.68
CA LEU A 22 0.98 -16.41 18.33
C LEU A 22 1.87 -15.15 18.43
N TRP A 23 2.85 -15.14 19.33
CA TRP A 23 3.82 -14.06 19.49
C TRP A 23 4.75 -13.88 18.28
N LEU A 24 5.26 -14.97 17.72
CA LEU A 24 6.13 -14.92 16.55
C LEU A 24 5.34 -14.50 15.30
N HIS A 25 4.09 -14.97 15.22
CA HIS A 25 3.16 -14.56 14.17
C HIS A 25 2.95 -13.05 14.19
N LEU A 26 2.58 -12.47 15.33
CA LEU A 26 2.41 -11.02 15.50
C LEU A 26 3.70 -10.25 15.18
N MET A 27 4.85 -10.69 15.71
CA MET A 27 6.12 -9.99 15.51
C MET A 27 6.61 -10.03 14.06
N LEU A 28 6.21 -11.01 13.26
CA LEU A 28 6.51 -11.05 11.82
C LEU A 28 5.47 -10.29 10.99
N TRP A 29 4.18 -10.40 11.34
CA TRP A 29 3.09 -9.75 10.62
C TRP A 29 3.11 -8.23 10.77
N ILE A 30 3.43 -7.70 11.96
CA ILE A 30 3.50 -6.24 12.19
C ILE A 30 4.48 -5.57 11.19
N PRO A 31 5.78 -5.94 11.15
CA PRO A 31 6.72 -5.32 10.22
C PRO A 31 6.37 -5.61 8.76
N LEU A 32 5.90 -6.82 8.44
CA LEU A 32 5.50 -7.18 7.07
C LEU A 32 4.36 -6.28 6.56
N THR A 33 3.32 -6.09 7.38
CA THR A 33 2.17 -5.23 7.05
C THR A 33 2.60 -3.77 6.93
N LEU A 34 3.51 -3.32 7.78
CA LEU A 34 4.01 -1.96 7.80
C LEU A 34 4.81 -1.65 6.53
N VAL A 35 5.75 -2.54 6.16
CA VAL A 35 6.49 -2.45 4.89
C VAL A 35 5.54 -2.45 3.70
N LEU A 36 4.52 -3.31 3.72
CA LEU A 36 3.56 -3.40 2.65
C LEU A 36 2.72 -2.11 2.51
N CYS A 37 2.23 -1.59 3.62
CA CYS A 37 1.47 -0.35 3.69
C CYS A 37 2.30 0.82 3.15
N LEU A 38 3.55 0.95 3.59
CA LEU A 38 4.47 1.98 3.11
C LEU A 38 4.80 1.82 1.61
N GLY A 39 5.02 0.59 1.15
CA GLY A 39 5.24 0.29 -0.27
C GLY A 39 4.04 0.68 -1.14
N ALA A 40 2.83 0.35 -0.71
CA ALA A 40 1.59 0.73 -1.39
C ALA A 40 1.41 2.25 -1.42
N LEU A 41 1.65 2.95 -0.31
CA LEU A 41 1.59 4.41 -0.24
C LEU A 41 2.55 5.07 -1.23
N ARG A 42 3.77 4.52 -1.35
CA ARG A 42 4.78 5.05 -2.26
C ARG A 42 4.42 4.85 -3.73
N LEU A 43 3.85 3.69 -4.08
CA LEU A 43 3.36 3.44 -5.44
C LEU A 43 2.16 4.32 -5.81
N ILE A 44 1.18 4.47 -4.92
CA ILE A 44 0.00 5.32 -5.16
C ILE A 44 0.42 6.78 -5.37
N LYS A 45 1.35 7.30 -4.56
CA LYS A 45 1.88 8.66 -4.75
C LYS A 45 2.53 8.84 -6.14
N GLY A 46 3.27 7.85 -6.64
CA GLY A 46 3.87 7.88 -7.98
C GLY A 46 2.82 7.85 -9.11
N VAL A 47 1.77 7.03 -8.94
CA VAL A 47 0.65 6.97 -9.88
C VAL A 47 -0.11 8.30 -9.90
N LEU A 48 -0.40 8.88 -8.74
CA LEU A 48 -1.07 10.18 -8.65
C LEU A 48 -0.25 11.28 -9.32
N LEU A 49 1.06 11.34 -9.11
CA LEU A 49 1.93 12.30 -9.79
C LEU A 49 1.88 12.15 -11.32
N THR A 50 1.91 10.91 -11.81
CA THR A 50 1.81 10.62 -13.25
C THR A 50 0.44 11.03 -13.82
N LEU A 51 -0.64 10.80 -13.07
CA LEU A 51 -1.99 11.20 -13.47
C LEU A 51 -2.14 12.72 -13.47
N GLN A 52 -1.59 13.43 -12.48
CA GLN A 52 -1.56 14.90 -12.46
C GLN A 52 -0.79 15.46 -13.66
N TYR A 53 0.36 14.86 -14.00
CA TYR A 53 1.15 15.26 -15.17
C TYR A 53 0.41 15.00 -16.48
N ARG A 54 -0.20 13.82 -16.64
CA ARG A 54 -0.95 13.44 -17.85
C ARG A 54 -2.23 14.24 -18.03
N ASN A 55 -2.94 14.50 -16.93
CA ASN A 55 -4.20 15.24 -16.95
C ASN A 55 -3.99 16.76 -17.02
N LYS A 56 -2.74 17.24 -16.97
CA LYS A 56 -2.40 18.67 -16.87
C LYS A 56 -3.27 19.38 -15.83
N ALA A 57 -3.40 18.76 -14.66
CA ALA A 57 -4.23 19.30 -13.59
C ALA A 57 -3.62 20.63 -13.13
N ALA A 58 -4.16 21.73 -13.65
CA ALA A 58 -3.83 23.07 -13.20
C ALA A 58 -4.52 23.30 -11.84
N GLU A 59 -3.90 24.14 -11.02
CA GLU A 59 -4.49 24.59 -9.77
C GLU A 59 -5.88 25.18 -10.05
N GLY A 60 -6.90 24.72 -9.34
CA GLY A 60 -8.27 25.17 -9.51
C GLY A 60 -8.36 26.65 -9.16
N ARG A 61 -8.17 27.53 -10.14
CA ARG A 61 -8.41 28.96 -9.99
C ARG A 61 -9.91 29.14 -9.77
N LEU A 62 -10.29 29.38 -8.52
CA LEU A 62 -11.60 29.91 -8.20
C LEU A 62 -11.65 31.30 -8.82
N ASP A 63 -12.45 31.45 -9.87
CA ASP A 63 -12.77 32.75 -10.44
C ASP A 63 -13.62 33.47 -9.39
N LEU A 64 -12.93 34.17 -8.48
CA LEU A 64 -13.57 35.02 -7.49
C LEU A 64 -14.03 36.26 -8.26
N GLY A 65 -15.22 36.13 -8.85
CA GLY A 65 -15.85 37.16 -9.66
C GLY A 65 -15.96 38.48 -8.89
N GLU A 66 -15.67 39.55 -9.61
CA GLU A 66 -15.89 40.95 -9.23
C GLU A 66 -17.38 41.26 -9.02
#